data_AF-A0A1I0QRF9-F1
#
_entry.id   AF-A0A1I0QRF9-F1
#
_cell.length_a   1.000
_cell.length_b   1.000
_cell.length_c   1.000
_cell.angle_alpha   90.00
_cell.angle_beta   90.00
_cell.angle_gamma   90.00
#
_symmetry.space_group_name_H-M   'P 1'
#
loop_
_entity.id
_entity.type
_entity.pdbx_description
1 polymer ?
#
loop_
_entity_poly.entity_id
_entity_poly.type
_entity_poly.pdbx_seq_one_letter_code
_entity_poly.pdbx_strand_id
1 'polypeptide(L)'
;MKHIPFSNRFFSILLFLSLFSTTAFAQNVEINLDDLISETQFMSDDPDLMRMVWYIPVEYWEATFSNDPSISDDEVKEIIDILDDYELFFVIDGVIGTFGNVRYQPRSEIKRNLRLHAPSGEYYPLDDNEINGDAKSMMTIMSPILASMMGTMGENMQFFFFKGKNKNKRLINPTGNESFKVQVASEMFEFNLPLASLLPPKFCPEDNAKMKGTWVYCPFHGTTLVDKAN
;
A
#
# COMPACT_ATOMS: atom_id res chain seq x y z
N MET A 1 20.08 -54.44 -63.84
CA MET A 1 20.96 -54.68 -62.67
C MET A 1 21.47 -53.33 -62.22
N LYS A 2 21.18 -52.75 -61.05
CA LYS A 2 20.75 -53.26 -59.74
C LYS A 2 19.60 -52.39 -59.20
N HIS A 3 18.66 -53.04 -58.52
CA HIS A 3 17.61 -52.45 -57.69
C HIS A 3 18.17 -51.98 -56.32
N ILE A 4 17.29 -51.31 -55.54
CA ILE A 4 17.21 -51.21 -54.05
C ILE A 4 17.51 -49.78 -53.51
N PRO A 5 16.72 -49.18 -52.58
CA PRO A 5 15.24 -49.10 -52.49
C PRO A 5 14.71 -47.72 -52.00
N PHE A 6 13.40 -47.57 -52.06
CA PHE A 6 12.61 -46.58 -51.31
C PHE A 6 12.58 -47.02 -49.82
N SER A 7 12.95 -46.16 -48.87
CA SER A 7 12.69 -46.42 -47.44
C SER A 7 12.24 -45.15 -46.73
N ASN A 8 11.01 -45.22 -46.21
CA ASN A 8 10.42 -44.36 -45.20
C ASN A 8 11.47 -43.86 -44.19
N ARG A 9 11.67 -42.54 -44.16
CA ARG A 9 12.15 -41.88 -42.95
C ARG A 9 11.14 -40.82 -42.54
N PHE A 10 10.38 -41.23 -41.52
CA PHE A 10 9.98 -40.41 -40.39
C PHE A 10 9.10 -39.19 -40.70
N PHE A 11 7.80 -39.47 -40.70
CA PHE A 11 6.84 -38.79 -39.84
C PHE A 11 7.53 -38.17 -38.60
N SER A 12 7.81 -36.88 -38.63
CA SER A 12 8.17 -36.07 -37.45
C SER A 12 7.66 -34.66 -37.68
N ILE A 13 6.36 -34.61 -37.89
CA ILE A 13 5.48 -33.48 -37.59
C ILE A 13 5.41 -33.37 -36.06
N LEU A 14 5.50 -32.14 -35.53
CA LEU A 14 5.15 -31.72 -34.17
C LEU A 14 5.90 -32.39 -33.00
N LEU A 15 6.96 -31.76 -32.46
CA LEU A 15 7.18 -31.61 -31.00
C LEU A 15 8.42 -30.74 -30.65
N PHE A 16 8.47 -29.47 -31.06
CA PHE A 16 9.50 -28.54 -30.55
C PHE A 16 8.90 -27.14 -30.34
N LEU A 17 7.73 -27.10 -29.69
CA LEU A 17 7.05 -25.87 -29.30
C LEU A 17 6.57 -25.93 -27.84
N SER A 18 7.38 -26.57 -26.98
CA SER A 18 7.24 -26.47 -25.53
C SER A 18 8.57 -25.99 -24.96
N LEU A 19 8.47 -25.12 -23.94
CA LEU A 19 9.55 -24.63 -23.08
C LEU A 19 10.22 -23.31 -23.51
N PHE A 20 9.43 -22.29 -23.81
CA PHE A 20 9.70 -20.96 -23.26
C PHE A 20 8.42 -20.43 -22.63
N SER A 21 7.93 -21.15 -21.61
CA SER A 21 7.15 -20.52 -20.56
C SER A 21 8.11 -19.57 -19.86
N THR A 22 8.19 -18.33 -20.32
CA THR A 22 8.71 -17.25 -19.49
C THR A 22 7.80 -17.22 -18.27
N THR A 23 8.24 -17.82 -17.17
CA THR A 23 7.74 -17.43 -15.86
C THR A 23 8.11 -15.96 -15.76
N ALA A 24 7.12 -15.08 -15.98
CA ALA A 24 7.20 -13.74 -15.44
C ALA A 24 7.40 -13.96 -13.94
N PHE A 25 8.65 -13.83 -13.49
CA PHE A 25 8.96 -13.80 -12.09
C PHE A 25 8.26 -12.56 -11.56
N ALA A 26 7.08 -12.74 -10.97
CA ALA A 26 6.65 -11.86 -9.91
C ALA A 26 7.71 -12.00 -8.83
N GLN A 27 8.73 -11.14 -8.87
CA GLN A 27 9.64 -11.01 -7.75
C GLN A 27 8.77 -10.49 -6.60
N ASN A 28 8.52 -11.35 -5.60
CA ASN A 28 7.89 -10.91 -4.37
C ASN A 28 8.78 -9.82 -3.78
N VAL A 29 8.30 -8.58 -3.83
CA VAL A 29 8.96 -7.45 -3.19
C VAL A 29 8.80 -7.67 -1.69
N GLU A 30 9.90 -7.88 -0.99
CA GLU A 30 9.91 -7.87 0.47
C GLU A 30 9.61 -6.44 0.94
N ILE A 31 8.40 -6.22 1.45
CA ILE A 31 7.93 -4.91 1.89
C ILE A 31 8.58 -4.57 3.22
N ASN A 32 9.36 -3.50 3.25
CA ASN A 32 9.82 -2.91 4.49
C ASN A 32 8.68 -2.07 5.11
N LEU A 33 8.08 -2.58 6.18
CA LEU A 33 6.96 -1.93 6.86
C LEU A 33 7.31 -0.54 7.40
N ASP A 34 8.53 -0.33 7.89
CA ASP A 34 8.95 0.97 8.42
C ASP A 34 9.02 2.03 7.31
N ASP A 35 9.56 1.66 6.15
CA ASP A 35 9.60 2.53 4.97
C ASP A 35 8.17 2.84 4.50
N LEU A 36 7.29 1.82 4.45
CA LEU A 36 5.90 2.01 4.05
C LEU A 36 5.13 2.92 5.01
N ILE A 37 5.29 2.75 6.32
CA ILE A 37 4.70 3.64 7.33
C ILE A 37 5.21 5.06 7.11
N SER A 38 6.52 5.25 6.95
CA SER A 38 7.10 6.58 6.78
C SER A 38 6.61 7.32 5.52
N GLU A 39 6.27 6.58 4.46
CA GLU A 39 5.77 7.14 3.19
C GLU A 39 4.27 7.42 3.20
N THR A 40 3.53 6.82 4.13
CA THR A 40 2.06 6.88 4.19
C THR A 40 1.50 7.56 5.43
N GLN A 41 2.37 7.95 6.36
CA GLN A 41 2.02 8.60 7.61
C GLN A 41 2.49 10.05 7.61
N PHE A 42 1.55 10.98 7.77
CA PHE A 42 1.82 12.40 7.83
C PHE A 42 1.27 13.01 9.12
N MET A 43 2.02 13.94 9.69
CA MET A 43 1.59 14.82 10.77
C MET A 43 1.50 16.26 10.27
N SER A 44 0.67 17.08 10.89
CA SER A 44 0.64 18.52 10.65
C SER A 44 1.95 19.17 11.12
N ASP A 45 2.40 20.16 10.37
CA ASP A 45 3.52 21.03 10.74
C ASP A 45 3.08 22.20 11.65
N ASP A 46 1.77 22.36 11.89
CA ASP A 46 1.22 23.40 12.76
C ASP A 46 1.47 23.04 14.24
N PRO A 47 2.22 23.86 14.99
CA PRO A 47 2.57 23.56 16.39
C PRO A 47 1.37 23.57 17.34
N ASP A 48 0.23 24.16 16.93
CA ASP A 48 -1.00 24.20 17.72
C ASP A 48 -1.94 23.01 17.39
N LEU A 49 -1.57 22.14 16.46
CA LEU A 49 -2.38 21.01 16.02
C LEU A 49 -1.74 19.66 16.36
N MET A 50 -2.56 18.77 16.91
CA MET A 50 -2.30 17.33 16.92
C MET A 50 -3.13 16.72 15.80
N ARG A 51 -2.65 16.89 14.55
CA ARG A 51 -3.31 16.33 13.38
C ARG A 51 -2.41 15.36 12.65
N MET A 52 -2.97 14.22 12.31
CA MET A 52 -2.27 13.14 11.64
C MET A 52 -3.21 12.43 10.67
N VAL A 53 -2.69 12.06 9.51
CA VAL A 53 -3.33 11.16 8.56
C VAL A 53 -2.36 10.02 8.27
N TRP A 54 -2.84 8.80 8.38
CA TRP A 54 -2.12 7.62 7.94
C TRP A 54 -2.96 6.87 6.92
N TYR A 55 -2.49 6.84 5.68
CA TYR A 55 -3.03 5.97 4.64
C TYR A 55 -2.51 4.55 4.87
N ILE A 56 -3.39 3.56 4.89
CA ILE A 56 -2.99 2.17 5.10
C ILE A 56 -3.39 1.36 3.88
N PRO A 57 -2.49 1.25 2.87
CA PRO A 57 -2.77 0.46 1.67
C PRO A 57 -2.94 -1.02 2.02
N VAL A 58 -3.62 -1.78 1.17
CA VAL A 58 -3.84 -3.22 1.42
C VAL A 58 -2.52 -3.98 1.57
N GLU A 59 -1.48 -3.52 0.87
CA GLU A 59 -0.12 -4.05 0.88
C GLU A 59 0.51 -3.99 2.28
N TYR A 60 0.12 -3.02 3.13
CA TYR A 60 0.54 -2.99 4.53
C TYR A 60 -0.04 -4.18 5.31
N TRP A 61 -1.32 -4.48 5.11
CA TRP A 61 -2.00 -5.59 5.78
C TRP A 61 -1.46 -6.93 5.30
N GLU A 62 -1.23 -7.06 3.99
CA GLU A 62 -0.64 -8.26 3.40
C GLU A 62 0.75 -8.52 4.02
N ALA A 63 1.62 -7.52 4.01
CA ALA A 63 2.94 -7.63 4.62
C ALA A 63 2.89 -7.90 6.13
N THR A 64 1.92 -7.33 6.85
CA THR A 64 1.77 -7.56 8.29
C THR A 64 1.35 -9.00 8.58
N PHE A 65 0.34 -9.51 7.90
CA PHE A 65 -0.21 -10.84 8.18
C PHE A 65 0.64 -11.98 7.59
N SER A 66 1.27 -11.78 6.42
CA SER A 66 2.20 -12.77 5.87
C SER A 66 3.47 -12.96 6.71
N ASN A 67 3.80 -12.00 7.58
CA ASN A 67 4.91 -12.11 8.52
C ASN A 67 4.50 -12.76 9.86
N ASP A 68 3.21 -13.03 10.08
CA ASP A 68 2.72 -13.70 11.29
C ASP A 68 2.59 -15.22 11.05
N PRO A 69 3.45 -16.05 11.66
CA PRO A 69 3.42 -17.50 11.44
C PRO A 69 2.17 -18.19 12.03
N SER A 70 1.33 -17.46 12.78
CA SER A 70 0.07 -17.98 13.32
C SER A 70 -1.12 -17.87 12.36
N ILE A 71 -0.96 -17.18 11.24
CA ILE A 71 -1.98 -16.97 10.21
C ILE A 71 -1.57 -17.73 8.95
N SER A 72 -2.48 -18.53 8.39
CA SER A 72 -2.22 -19.25 7.14
C SER A 72 -2.38 -18.36 5.90
N ASP A 73 -1.72 -18.71 4.79
CA ASP A 73 -1.82 -17.96 3.53
C ASP A 73 -3.27 -17.79 3.02
N ASP A 74 -4.11 -18.81 3.23
CA ASP A 74 -5.53 -18.77 2.86
C ASP A 74 -6.30 -17.77 3.72
N GLU A 75 -6.01 -17.71 5.03
CA GLU A 75 -6.61 -16.71 5.94
C GLU A 75 -6.13 -15.30 5.62
N VAL A 76 -4.83 -15.11 5.29
CA VAL A 76 -4.31 -13.82 4.81
C VAL A 76 -5.11 -13.37 3.60
N LYS A 77 -5.29 -14.24 2.61
CA LYS A 77 -6.02 -13.92 1.39
C LYS A 77 -7.47 -13.51 1.67
N GLU A 78 -8.17 -14.22 2.54
CA GLU A 78 -9.54 -13.87 2.91
C GLU A 78 -9.62 -12.48 3.57
N ILE A 79 -8.67 -12.14 4.45
CA ILE A 79 -8.58 -10.82 5.07
C ILE A 79 -8.32 -9.74 4.02
N ILE A 80 -7.38 -9.97 3.11
CA ILE A 80 -7.01 -9.02 2.06
C ILE A 80 -8.17 -8.80 1.08
N ASP A 81 -8.90 -9.85 0.71
CA ASP A 81 -10.07 -9.74 -0.16
C ASP A 81 -11.17 -8.84 0.46
N ILE A 82 -11.34 -8.88 1.78
CA ILE A 82 -12.25 -7.99 2.51
C ILE A 82 -11.76 -6.54 2.50
N LEU A 83 -10.45 -6.32 2.69
CA LEU A 83 -9.87 -4.99 2.80
C LEU A 83 -9.67 -4.29 1.44
N ASP A 84 -9.46 -5.04 0.35
CA ASP A 84 -9.26 -4.49 -0.99
C ASP A 84 -10.50 -3.76 -1.56
N ASP A 85 -11.66 -3.93 -0.93
CA ASP A 85 -12.86 -3.16 -1.25
C ASP A 85 -12.86 -1.75 -0.67
N TYR A 86 -11.83 -1.39 0.11
CA TYR A 86 -11.73 -0.11 0.82
C TYR A 86 -10.38 0.57 0.68
N GLU A 87 -10.38 1.91 0.68
CA GLU A 87 -9.19 2.68 1.09
C GLU A 87 -9.34 3.01 2.57
N LEU A 88 -8.35 2.64 3.37
CA LEU A 88 -8.38 2.80 4.83
C LEU A 88 -7.46 3.93 5.28
N PHE A 89 -7.99 4.80 6.13
CA PHE A 89 -7.24 5.90 6.74
C PHE A 89 -7.43 5.90 8.25
N PHE A 90 -6.33 6.13 8.97
CA PHE A 90 -6.38 6.55 10.36
C PHE A 90 -6.21 8.05 10.42
N VAL A 91 -7.07 8.71 11.19
CA VAL A 91 -7.04 10.16 11.34
C VAL A 91 -7.10 10.51 12.82
N ILE A 92 -6.21 11.39 13.23
CA ILE A 92 -6.27 12.10 14.50
C ILE A 92 -6.44 13.57 14.17
N ASP A 93 -7.34 14.24 14.88
CA ASP A 93 -7.51 15.69 14.77
C ASP A 93 -7.73 16.25 16.17
N GLY A 94 -6.89 17.17 16.59
CA GLY A 94 -6.94 17.78 17.90
C GLY A 94 -6.20 19.11 17.93
N VAL A 95 -6.58 19.94 18.89
CA VAL A 95 -5.92 21.24 19.13
C VAL A 95 -5.10 21.13 20.41
N ILE A 96 -3.85 21.56 20.35
CA ILE A 96 -2.93 21.60 21.48
C ILE A 96 -3.21 22.88 22.27
N GLY A 97 -3.59 22.73 23.53
CA GLY A 97 -3.82 23.85 24.44
C GLY A 97 -2.50 24.44 24.95
N THR A 98 -2.57 25.64 25.53
CA THR A 98 -1.41 26.38 26.08
C THR A 98 -0.57 25.58 27.08
N PHE A 99 -1.17 24.61 27.78
CA PHE A 99 -0.50 23.76 28.76
C PHE A 99 -0.16 22.36 28.21
N GLY A 100 -0.18 22.17 26.90
CA GLY A 100 0.16 20.92 26.22
C GLY A 100 -0.94 19.86 26.21
N ASN A 101 -2.11 20.13 26.81
CA ASN A 101 -3.24 19.21 26.74
C ASN A 101 -3.86 19.22 25.34
N VAL A 102 -4.16 18.05 24.78
CA VAL A 102 -4.79 17.94 23.46
C VAL A 102 -6.31 17.83 23.61
N ARG A 103 -7.05 18.70 22.92
CA ARG A 103 -8.50 18.57 22.78
C ARG A 103 -8.81 17.94 21.42
N TYR A 104 -9.04 16.63 21.41
CA TYR A 104 -9.39 15.88 20.21
C TYR A 104 -10.80 16.19 19.72
N GLN A 105 -10.97 16.15 18.40
CA GLN A 105 -12.26 16.32 17.74
C GLN A 105 -13.03 15.00 17.74
N PRO A 106 -14.36 15.04 17.91
CA PRO A 106 -15.17 13.83 17.85
C PRO A 106 -15.16 13.24 16.43
N ARG A 107 -15.30 11.91 16.33
CA ARG A 107 -15.35 11.17 15.06
C ARG A 107 -16.29 11.79 14.02
N SER A 108 -17.48 12.25 14.44
CA SER A 108 -18.48 12.84 13.55
C SER A 108 -18.05 14.18 12.95
N GLU A 109 -17.21 14.94 13.67
CA GLU A 109 -16.63 16.18 13.18
C GLU A 109 -15.48 15.92 12.21
N ILE A 110 -14.60 14.97 12.54
CA ILE A 110 -13.54 14.53 11.63
C ILE A 110 -14.16 14.02 10.33
N LYS A 111 -15.16 13.13 10.40
CA LYS A 111 -15.85 12.58 9.24
C LYS A 111 -16.41 13.67 8.31
N ARG A 112 -17.06 14.68 8.88
CA ARG A 112 -17.67 15.79 8.13
C ARG A 112 -16.62 16.62 7.39
N ASN A 113 -15.41 16.72 7.94
CA ASN A 113 -14.32 17.54 7.43
C ASN A 113 -13.23 16.74 6.69
N LEU A 114 -13.42 15.43 6.54
CA LEU A 114 -12.48 14.53 5.88
C LEU A 114 -12.89 14.33 4.42
N ARG A 115 -11.98 14.57 3.48
CA ARG A 115 -12.17 14.29 2.03
C ARG A 115 -10.99 13.55 1.47
N LEU A 116 -11.25 12.64 0.54
CA LEU A 116 -10.23 12.02 -0.29
C LEU A 116 -10.31 12.60 -1.70
N HIS A 117 -9.23 13.22 -2.15
CA HIS A 117 -9.05 13.75 -3.50
C HIS A 117 -8.21 12.77 -4.31
N ALA A 118 -8.87 11.81 -4.93
CA ALA A 118 -8.24 10.80 -5.77
C ALA A 118 -8.16 11.27 -7.24
N PRO A 119 -7.33 10.63 -8.10
CA PRO A 119 -7.22 11.01 -9.51
C PRO A 119 -8.56 11.02 -10.27
N SER A 120 -9.49 10.15 -9.85
CA SER A 120 -10.80 10.01 -10.48
C SER A 120 -11.90 10.93 -9.90
N GLY A 121 -11.60 11.70 -8.85
CA GLY A 121 -12.53 12.66 -8.26
C GLY A 121 -12.40 12.81 -6.74
N GLU A 122 -13.35 13.54 -6.15
CA GLU A 122 -13.48 13.71 -4.70
C GLU A 122 -14.40 12.62 -4.11
N TYR A 123 -14.00 12.10 -2.95
CA TYR A 123 -14.67 11.03 -2.22
C TYR A 123 -14.87 11.39 -0.75
N TYR A 124 -15.92 10.80 -0.18
CA TYR A 124 -16.36 11.02 1.19
C TYR A 124 -16.22 9.71 1.97
N PRO A 125 -15.93 9.77 3.29
CA PRO A 125 -15.88 8.56 4.11
C PRO A 125 -17.24 7.86 4.12
N LEU A 126 -17.20 6.54 4.00
CA LEU A 126 -18.38 5.67 4.01
C LEU A 126 -19.16 5.79 5.33
N ASP A 127 -20.47 5.62 5.23
CA ASP A 127 -21.33 5.37 6.37
C ASP A 127 -21.16 3.95 6.92
N ASP A 128 -21.47 3.78 8.21
CA ASP A 128 -21.27 2.49 8.86
C ASP A 128 -22.06 1.39 8.14
N ASN A 129 -23.27 1.66 7.63
CA ASN A 129 -24.05 0.68 6.88
C ASN A 129 -23.46 0.28 5.50
N GLU A 130 -22.45 1.00 5.00
CA GLU A 130 -21.75 0.69 3.75
C GLU A 130 -20.48 -0.17 3.96
N ILE A 131 -20.06 -0.35 5.21
CA ILE A 131 -18.85 -1.09 5.56
C ILE A 131 -19.22 -2.52 5.99
N ASN A 132 -18.51 -3.49 5.43
CA ASN A 132 -18.63 -4.92 5.76
C ASN A 132 -18.43 -5.15 7.27
N GLY A 133 -19.20 -6.09 7.85
CA GLY A 133 -19.14 -6.41 9.29
C GLY A 133 -17.77 -6.91 9.76
N ASP A 134 -17.07 -7.67 8.94
CA ASP A 134 -15.75 -8.23 9.23
C ASP A 134 -14.68 -7.14 9.23
N ALA A 135 -14.72 -6.24 8.23
CA ALA A 135 -13.85 -5.06 8.18
C ALA A 135 -14.00 -4.18 9.44
N LYS A 136 -15.24 -3.94 9.90
CA LYS A 136 -15.47 -3.21 11.16
C LYS A 136 -14.96 -3.95 12.38
N SER A 137 -15.16 -5.26 12.42
CA SER A 137 -14.75 -6.10 13.54
C SER A 137 -13.23 -6.08 13.69
N MET A 138 -12.50 -6.12 12.57
CA MET A 138 -11.06 -5.95 12.54
C MET A 138 -10.62 -4.61 13.16
N MET A 139 -11.24 -3.49 12.78
CA MET A 139 -10.89 -2.19 13.37
C MET A 139 -11.20 -2.13 14.88
N THR A 140 -12.27 -2.79 15.31
CA THR A 140 -12.66 -2.90 16.73
C THR A 140 -11.60 -3.66 17.52
N ILE A 141 -11.01 -4.71 16.92
CA ILE A 141 -9.91 -5.49 17.53
C ILE A 141 -8.60 -4.68 17.56
N MET A 142 -8.32 -3.91 16.51
CA MET A 142 -7.07 -3.14 16.41
C MET A 142 -7.05 -1.88 17.27
N SER A 143 -8.20 -1.22 17.49
CA SER A 143 -8.25 0.04 18.24
C SER A 143 -7.58 -0.06 19.64
N PRO A 144 -7.85 -1.10 20.46
CA PRO A 144 -7.17 -1.27 21.75
C PRO A 144 -5.65 -1.47 21.64
N ILE A 145 -5.17 -2.11 20.56
CA ILE A 145 -3.73 -2.34 20.35
C ILE A 145 -3.04 -0.99 20.11
N LEU A 146 -3.62 -0.15 19.25
CA LEU A 146 -3.11 1.20 18.98
C LEU A 146 -3.16 2.08 20.23
N ALA A 147 -4.24 2.01 21.01
CA ALA A 147 -4.34 2.70 22.30
C ALA A 147 -3.26 2.26 23.29
N SER A 148 -2.97 0.95 23.37
CA SER A 148 -1.91 0.42 24.22
C SER A 148 -0.52 0.91 23.79
N MET A 149 -0.27 0.97 22.48
CA MET A 149 1.04 1.36 21.93
C MET A 149 1.28 2.88 21.97
N MET A 150 0.25 3.69 21.73
CA MET A 150 0.36 5.13 21.52
C MET A 150 -0.34 5.96 22.61
N GLY A 151 -0.85 5.31 23.66
CA GLY A 151 -1.57 5.93 24.76
C GLY A 151 -2.76 6.75 24.28
N THR A 152 -2.91 7.95 24.82
CA THR A 152 -4.02 8.87 24.51
C THR A 152 -4.15 9.21 23.03
N MET A 153 -3.05 9.19 22.28
CA MET A 153 -3.07 9.43 20.84
C MET A 153 -3.74 8.27 20.11
N GLY A 154 -3.40 7.03 20.48
CA GLY A 154 -4.02 5.82 19.94
C GLY A 154 -5.50 5.68 20.30
N GLU A 155 -5.88 6.09 21.51
CA GLU A 155 -7.30 6.14 21.93
C GLU A 155 -8.14 7.08 21.06
N ASN A 156 -7.52 8.14 20.53
CA ASN A 156 -8.19 9.16 19.71
C ASN A 156 -7.95 8.96 18.21
N MET A 157 -7.30 7.88 17.82
CA MET A 157 -7.11 7.50 16.42
C MET A 157 -8.41 6.94 15.84
N GLN A 158 -8.93 7.59 14.80
CA GLN A 158 -10.22 7.28 14.21
C GLN A 158 -10.08 6.67 12.82
N PHE A 159 -10.76 5.55 12.60
CA PHE A 159 -10.73 4.78 11.36
C PHE A 159 -11.76 5.29 10.36
N PHE A 160 -11.35 5.57 9.12
CA PHE A 160 -12.26 5.98 8.05
C PHE A 160 -12.04 5.13 6.82
N PHE A 161 -13.14 4.59 6.31
CA PHE A 161 -13.19 3.80 5.08
C PHE A 161 -13.68 4.68 3.95
N PHE A 162 -13.05 4.58 2.79
CA PHE A 162 -13.56 5.04 1.51
C PHE A 162 -13.76 3.84 0.59
N LYS A 163 -14.49 4.02 -0.52
CA LYS A 163 -14.57 2.97 -1.54
C LYS A 163 -13.18 2.69 -2.12
N GLY A 164 -12.74 1.44 -2.11
CA GLY A 164 -11.46 1.00 -2.69
C GLY A 164 -11.46 0.95 -4.21
N LYS A 165 -12.64 0.98 -4.85
CA LYS A 165 -12.78 0.80 -6.30
C LYS A 165 -13.70 1.82 -6.94
N ASN A 166 -13.33 2.28 -8.14
CA ASN A 166 -14.15 3.07 -9.05
C ASN A 166 -14.25 2.32 -10.40
N LYS A 167 -15.47 1.94 -10.82
CA LYS A 167 -15.72 1.17 -12.06
C LYS A 167 -14.80 -0.07 -12.19
N ASN A 168 -14.69 -0.85 -11.11
CA ASN A 168 -13.86 -2.06 -10.98
C ASN A 168 -12.34 -1.84 -11.10
N LYS A 169 -11.86 -0.60 -11.07
CA LYS A 169 -10.44 -0.28 -10.93
C LYS A 169 -10.18 0.19 -9.50
N ARG A 170 -9.02 -0.13 -8.94
CA ARG A 170 -8.57 0.44 -7.67
C ARG A 170 -8.67 1.97 -7.71
N LEU A 171 -9.14 2.55 -6.62
CA LEU A 171 -9.31 4.00 -6.50
C LEU A 171 -7.96 4.68 -6.39
N ILE A 172 -7.09 4.15 -5.53
CA ILE A 172 -5.68 4.51 -5.45
C ILE A 172 -4.85 3.30 -5.88
N ASN A 173 -3.87 3.51 -6.76
CA ASN A 173 -2.89 2.48 -7.09
C ASN A 173 -1.54 2.85 -6.45
N PRO A 174 -1.15 2.23 -5.32
CA PRO A 174 0.07 2.56 -4.59
C PRO A 174 1.37 2.44 -5.41
N THR A 175 1.36 1.65 -6.50
CA THR A 175 2.49 1.49 -7.43
C THR A 175 2.31 2.27 -8.73
N GLY A 176 1.23 3.05 -8.85
CA GLY A 176 0.96 3.92 -9.99
C GLY A 176 1.65 5.28 -9.88
N ASN A 177 1.53 6.10 -10.93
CA ASN A 177 2.19 7.43 -11.00
C ASN A 177 1.22 8.58 -10.68
N GLU A 178 0.00 8.28 -10.24
CA GLU A 178 -1.03 9.29 -9.98
C GLU A 178 -1.11 9.55 -8.48
N SER A 179 -0.70 10.75 -8.07
CA SER A 179 -0.77 11.17 -6.67
C SER A 179 -2.20 11.45 -6.22
N PHE A 180 -2.45 11.41 -4.92
CA PHE A 180 -3.74 11.77 -4.32
C PHE A 180 -3.56 12.66 -3.09
N LYS A 181 -4.64 13.26 -2.61
CA LYS A 181 -4.60 14.13 -1.41
C LYS A 181 -5.69 13.76 -0.43
N VAL A 182 -5.41 13.92 0.85
CA VAL A 182 -6.40 13.79 1.93
C VAL A 182 -6.57 15.14 2.58
N GLN A 183 -7.79 15.63 2.60
CA GLN A 183 -8.15 16.84 3.32
C GLN A 183 -8.65 16.47 4.71
N VAL A 184 -8.13 17.13 5.73
CA VAL A 184 -8.68 17.07 7.09
C VAL A 184 -8.87 18.48 7.60
N ALA A 185 -10.13 18.89 7.75
CA ALA A 185 -10.49 20.28 8.04
C ALA A 185 -9.87 21.24 7.02
N SER A 186 -8.95 22.11 7.45
CA SER A 186 -8.29 23.11 6.60
C SER A 186 -6.99 22.63 5.97
N GLU A 187 -6.46 21.47 6.38
CA GLU A 187 -5.17 20.97 5.90
C GLU A 187 -5.32 19.93 4.80
N MET A 188 -4.35 19.94 3.89
CA MET A 188 -4.23 19.02 2.77
C MET A 188 -2.92 18.24 2.90
N PHE A 189 -3.04 16.91 2.99
CA PHE A 189 -1.92 15.98 3.01
C PHE A 189 -1.76 15.37 1.62
N GLU A 190 -0.59 15.51 1.00
CA GLU A 190 -0.33 15.05 -0.37
C GLU A 190 0.52 13.78 -0.38
N PHE A 191 0.00 12.76 -1.05
CA PHE A 191 0.62 11.45 -1.16
C PHE A 191 1.16 11.26 -2.58
N ASN A 192 2.49 11.22 -2.69
CA ASN A 192 3.16 11.01 -3.95
C ASN A 192 3.27 9.51 -4.24
N LEU A 193 2.83 9.09 -5.42
CA LEU A 193 2.94 7.72 -5.90
C LEU A 193 3.92 7.64 -7.07
N PRO A 194 4.61 6.50 -7.27
CA PRO A 194 4.46 5.25 -6.51
C PRO A 194 5.15 5.28 -5.15
N LEU A 195 4.63 4.50 -4.20
CA LEU A 195 5.30 4.24 -2.92
C LEU A 195 6.58 3.43 -3.19
N ALA A 196 7.71 3.97 -2.79
CA ALA A 196 9.01 3.37 -3.10
C ALA A 196 9.24 2.07 -2.34
N SER A 197 8.63 1.93 -1.17
CA SER A 197 8.62 0.72 -0.35
C SER A 197 7.93 -0.48 -1.01
N LEU A 198 7.07 -0.23 -2.00
CA LEU A 198 6.35 -1.26 -2.75
C LEU A 198 7.01 -1.62 -4.09
N LEU A 199 8.14 -1.00 -4.42
CA LEU A 199 8.86 -1.26 -5.65
C LEU A 199 10.13 -2.08 -5.39
N PRO A 200 10.57 -2.90 -6.35
CA PRO A 200 11.89 -3.52 -6.29
C PRO A 200 12.96 -2.46 -6.04
N PRO A 201 13.93 -2.73 -5.14
CA PRO A 201 15.02 -1.80 -4.90
C PRO A 201 15.92 -1.69 -6.11
N LYS A 202 16.55 -0.54 -6.27
CA LYS A 202 17.62 -0.32 -7.25
C LYS A 202 18.98 -0.31 -6.58
N PHE A 203 20.04 -0.42 -7.36
CA PHE A 203 21.40 -0.54 -6.86
C PHE A 203 22.32 0.50 -7.54
N CYS A 204 23.22 1.08 -6.76
CA CYS A 204 24.26 1.95 -7.32
C CYS A 204 25.34 1.08 -8.00
N PRO A 205 25.73 1.37 -9.24
CA PRO A 205 26.73 0.56 -9.96
C PRO A 205 28.16 0.67 -9.39
N GLU A 206 28.45 1.72 -8.61
CA GLU A 206 29.80 1.98 -8.08
C GLU A 206 30.11 1.15 -6.82
N ASP A 207 29.16 1.07 -5.89
CA ASP A 207 29.34 0.44 -4.58
C ASP A 207 28.32 -0.68 -4.29
N ASN A 208 27.39 -0.93 -5.22
CA ASN A 208 26.29 -1.89 -5.09
C ASN A 208 25.35 -1.62 -3.89
N ALA A 209 25.30 -0.38 -3.40
CA ALA A 209 24.41 -0.01 -2.32
C ALA A 209 22.94 -0.03 -2.76
N LYS A 210 22.07 -0.57 -1.90
CA LYS A 210 20.61 -0.65 -2.10
C LYS A 210 20.00 0.75 -2.00
N MET A 211 19.15 1.10 -2.96
CA MET A 211 18.50 2.41 -3.12
C MET A 211 16.99 2.25 -3.31
N LYS A 212 16.24 3.34 -3.11
CA LYS A 212 14.78 3.37 -3.33
C LYS A 212 14.44 3.05 -4.78
N GLY A 213 13.39 2.25 -4.99
CA GLY A 213 12.96 1.84 -6.34
C GLY A 213 12.51 3.01 -7.23
N THR A 214 12.03 4.09 -6.64
CA THR A 214 11.62 5.31 -7.35
C THR A 214 12.78 6.17 -7.85
N TRP A 215 13.99 5.95 -7.35
CA TRP A 215 15.13 6.80 -7.71
C TRP A 215 15.68 6.46 -9.10
N VAL A 216 16.19 7.49 -9.77
CA VAL A 216 16.87 7.36 -11.08
C VAL A 216 18.38 7.40 -10.92
N TYR A 217 18.89 8.21 -9.98
CA TYR A 217 20.32 8.40 -9.74
C TYR A 217 20.68 8.08 -8.28
N CYS A 218 21.90 7.60 -8.06
CA CYS A 218 22.47 7.44 -6.74
C CYS A 218 22.71 8.82 -6.10
N PRO A 219 22.21 9.09 -4.87
CA PRO A 219 22.40 10.40 -4.24
C PRO A 219 23.86 10.66 -3.82
N PHE A 220 24.68 9.61 -3.72
CA PHE A 220 26.08 9.71 -3.32
C PHE A 220 27.04 9.83 -4.51
N HIS A 221 26.82 9.03 -5.56
CA HIS A 221 27.73 8.95 -6.71
C HIS A 221 27.21 9.67 -7.97
N GLY A 222 25.93 10.07 -8.02
CA GLY A 222 25.33 10.74 -9.17
C GLY A 222 25.15 9.86 -10.42
N THR A 223 25.49 8.57 -10.34
CA THR A 223 25.34 7.61 -11.44
C THR A 223 23.92 7.09 -11.53
N THR A 224 23.47 6.74 -12.74
CA THR A 224 22.17 6.08 -12.95
C THR A 224 22.12 4.76 -12.18
N LEU A 225 21.02 4.54 -11.45
CA LEU A 225 20.80 3.30 -10.72
C LEU A 225 20.40 2.17 -11.67
N VAL A 226 20.78 0.95 -11.30
CA VAL A 226 20.47 -0.26 -12.06
C VAL A 226 19.56 -1.17 -11.24
N ASP A 227 18.71 -1.92 -11.91
CA ASP A 227 18.03 -3.05 -11.27
C ASP A 227 19.07 -4.12 -10.93
N LYS A 228 18.78 -4.99 -9.95
CA LYS A 228 19.69 -6.09 -9.60
C LYS A 228 19.89 -6.97 -10.84
N ALA A 229 21.12 -7.02 -11.36
CA ALA A 229 21.48 -8.00 -12.38
C ALA A 229 21.32 -9.40 -11.76
N ASN A 230 20.54 -10.26 -12.42
CA ASN A 230 20.46 -11.68 -12.09
C ASN A 230 21.79 -12.39 -12.36
#